data_AF-A0A7Z9ZF42-F1
#
_entry.id   AF-A0A7Z9ZF42-F1
#
_cell.length_a   1.000
_cell.length_b   1.000
_cell.length_c   1.000
_cell.angle_alpha   90.00
_cell.angle_beta   90.00
_cell.angle_gamma   90.00
#
_symmetry.space_group_name_H-M   'P 1'
#
loop_
_entity.id
_entity.type
_entity.pdbx_description
1 polymer ?
#
loop_
_entity_poly.entity_id
_entity_poly.type
_entity_poly.pdbx_seq_one_letter_code
_entity_poly.pdbx_strand_id
1 'polypeptide(L)'
;MTTLDLIIQITQVNKKYWQEFSATTPGGIEFAGYLCRQESEKLGMLAVTRLDGTEQLEFIYAMPKIPYPYQRDRHGQPHLVIPLPRNAVEARFNVKLDGTCIIWYPLTDETGEVLEVVPRTRLRPVLTRSRWGD
;
A
#
# COMPACT_ATOMS: atom_id res chain seq x y z
N MET A 1 -23.58 9.30 7.13
CA MET A 1 -22.32 9.34 6.36
C MET A 1 -21.82 7.92 6.29
N THR A 2 -21.56 7.37 5.10
CA THR A 2 -21.07 5.99 4.99
C THR A 2 -19.60 5.90 5.37
N THR A 3 -19.10 4.72 5.74
CA THR A 3 -17.66 4.51 6.03
C THR A 3 -16.79 4.91 4.85
N LEU A 4 -17.27 4.66 3.62
CA LEU A 4 -16.58 5.07 2.40
C LEU A 4 -16.53 6.59 2.21
N ASP A 5 -17.59 7.32 2.58
CA ASP A 5 -17.57 8.79 2.54
C ASP A 5 -16.52 9.36 3.51
N LEU A 6 -16.37 8.76 4.70
CA LEU A 6 -15.33 9.11 5.66
C LEU A 6 -13.93 8.84 5.11
N ILE A 7 -13.72 7.67 4.51
CA ILE A 7 -12.46 7.32 3.85
C ILE A 7 -12.12 8.35 2.75
N ILE A 8 -13.09 8.73 1.91
CA ILE A 8 -12.89 9.72 0.85
C ILE A 8 -12.54 11.09 1.45
N GLN A 9 -13.22 11.51 2.52
CA GLN A 9 -12.96 12.77 3.19
C GLN A 9 -11.55 12.83 3.81
N ILE A 10 -11.09 11.75 4.44
CA ILE A 10 -9.75 11.70 5.03
C ILE A 10 -8.67 11.65 3.95
N THR A 11 -8.86 10.80 2.95
CA THR A 11 -7.81 10.49 1.97
C THR A 11 -7.81 11.41 0.75
N GLN A 12 -8.91 12.13 0.50
CA GLN A 12 -9.14 12.92 -0.71
C GLN A 12 -9.04 12.09 -2.01
N VAL A 13 -9.25 10.77 -1.92
CA VAL A 13 -9.24 9.86 -3.08
C VAL A 13 -10.67 9.61 -3.53
N ASN A 14 -10.94 9.82 -4.83
CA ASN A 14 -12.26 9.59 -5.40
C ASN A 14 -12.74 8.14 -5.21
N LYS A 15 -14.05 7.98 -4.91
CA LYS A 15 -14.74 6.70 -4.73
C LYS A 15 -14.35 5.62 -5.75
N LYS A 16 -14.21 5.97 -7.03
CA LYS A 16 -13.93 4.99 -8.11
C LYS A 16 -12.61 4.23 -7.94
N TYR A 17 -11.69 4.72 -7.11
CA TYR A 17 -10.41 4.08 -6.86
C TYR A 17 -10.44 3.16 -5.64
N TRP A 18 -11.52 3.12 -4.87
CA TRP A 18 -11.67 2.24 -3.72
C TRP A 18 -12.37 0.96 -4.12
N GLN A 19 -11.68 -0.16 -3.95
CA GLN A 19 -12.20 -1.50 -4.21
C GLN A 19 -12.45 -2.21 -2.88
N GLU A 20 -13.67 -2.68 -2.63
CA GLU A 20 -13.97 -3.49 -1.45
C GLU A 20 -13.17 -4.80 -1.43
N PHE A 21 -12.79 -5.23 -0.22
CA PHE A 21 -12.18 -6.53 0.00
C PHE A 21 -12.69 -7.17 1.29
N SER A 22 -12.61 -8.50 1.32
CA SER A 22 -12.69 -9.34 2.51
C SER A 22 -11.57 -10.36 2.43
N ALA A 23 -10.89 -10.60 3.55
CA ALA A 23 -9.76 -11.50 3.62
C ALA A 23 -9.65 -12.15 5.01
N THR A 24 -8.91 -13.24 5.05
CA THR A 24 -8.52 -13.93 6.28
C THR A 24 -7.01 -13.96 6.33
N THR A 25 -6.43 -13.60 7.47
CA THR A 25 -4.98 -13.68 7.68
C THR A 25 -4.50 -15.13 7.71
N PRO A 26 -3.18 -15.39 7.58
CA PRO A 26 -2.62 -16.71 7.81
C PRO A 26 -2.98 -17.31 9.18
N GLY A 27 -3.06 -16.47 10.23
CA GLY A 27 -3.48 -16.85 11.58
C GLY A 27 -4.99 -17.07 11.75
N GLY A 28 -5.81 -16.83 10.72
CA GLY A 28 -7.26 -17.09 10.75
C GLY A 28 -8.13 -15.89 11.14
N ILE A 29 -7.55 -14.69 11.27
CA ILE A 29 -8.28 -13.47 11.63
C ILE A 29 -9.01 -12.93 10.39
N GLU A 30 -10.32 -12.75 10.49
CA GLU A 30 -11.12 -12.17 9.41
C GLU A 30 -11.06 -10.63 9.43
N PHE A 31 -10.88 -10.01 8.27
CA PHE A 31 -10.93 -8.56 8.15
C PHE A 31 -11.43 -8.11 6.79
N ALA A 32 -11.98 -6.90 6.73
CA ALA A 32 -12.58 -6.33 5.54
C ALA A 32 -12.36 -4.82 5.47
N GLY A 33 -12.54 -4.26 4.28
CA GLY A 33 -12.39 -2.83 4.05
C GLY A 33 -12.25 -2.49 2.58
N TYR A 34 -11.44 -1.48 2.29
CA TYR A 34 -11.24 -0.95 0.94
C TYR A 34 -9.75 -0.89 0.57
N LEU A 35 -9.44 -1.26 -0.67
CA LEU A 35 -8.11 -1.16 -1.26
C LEU A 35 -8.08 -0.02 -2.30
N CYS A 36 -7.12 0.89 -2.16
CA CYS A 36 -6.94 2.01 -3.08
C CYS A 36 -6.17 1.59 -4.34
N ARG A 37 -6.74 1.88 -5.52
CA ARG A 37 -6.14 1.64 -6.84
C ARG A 37 -5.69 2.91 -7.57
N GLN A 38 -5.76 4.07 -6.92
CA GLN A 38 -5.31 5.31 -7.53
C GLN A 38 -3.79 5.23 -7.76
N GLU A 39 -3.32 5.54 -8.97
CA GLU A 39 -1.88 5.66 -9.26
C GLU A 39 -1.29 6.93 -8.63
N SER A 40 -1.11 6.89 -7.32
CA SER A 40 -0.54 7.94 -6.48
C SER A 40 0.32 7.32 -5.38
N GLU A 41 0.77 8.13 -4.43
CA GLU A 41 1.37 7.67 -3.16
C GLU A 41 0.44 6.74 -2.34
N LYS A 42 -0.87 6.74 -2.62
CA LYS A 42 -1.88 5.92 -1.94
C LYS A 42 -2.15 4.60 -2.67
N LEU A 43 -1.46 4.30 -3.77
CA LEU A 43 -1.65 3.05 -4.50
C LEU A 43 -1.38 1.84 -3.60
N GLY A 44 -2.40 1.02 -3.37
CA GLY A 44 -2.33 -0.16 -2.52
C GLY A 44 -2.62 0.09 -1.04
N MET A 45 -2.94 1.32 -0.63
CA MET A 45 -3.43 1.61 0.71
C MET A 45 -4.66 0.75 1.03
N LEU A 46 -4.72 0.20 2.24
CA LEU A 46 -5.93 -0.39 2.80
C LEU A 46 -6.57 0.61 3.76
N ALA A 47 -7.88 0.72 3.68
CA ALA A 47 -8.71 1.24 4.76
C ALA A 47 -9.45 0.04 5.35
N VAL A 48 -8.95 -0.52 6.44
CA VAL A 48 -9.58 -1.63 7.16
C VAL A 48 -10.76 -1.05 7.93
N THR A 49 -11.96 -1.58 7.68
CA THR A 49 -13.20 -1.10 8.29
C THR A 49 -13.79 -2.09 9.29
N ARG A 50 -13.36 -3.35 9.22
CA ARG A 50 -13.80 -4.42 10.12
C ARG A 50 -12.67 -5.39 10.37
N LEU A 51 -12.47 -5.76 11.63
CA LEU A 51 -11.49 -6.75 12.08
C LEU A 51 -12.14 -7.65 13.14
N ASP A 52 -12.15 -8.95 12.88
CA ASP A 52 -12.73 -9.99 13.76
C ASP A 52 -14.16 -9.66 14.26
N GLY A 53 -15.00 -9.17 13.35
CA GLY A 53 -16.38 -8.77 13.66
C GLY A 53 -16.54 -7.38 14.30
N THR A 54 -15.45 -6.73 14.70
CA THR A 54 -15.44 -5.37 15.26
C THR A 54 -15.27 -4.33 14.17
N GLU A 55 -16.12 -3.30 14.17
CA GLU A 55 -15.98 -2.13 13.28
C GLU A 55 -14.89 -1.20 13.81
N GLN A 56 -13.92 -0.86 12.95
CA GLN A 56 -12.84 0.08 13.26
C GLN A 56 -12.33 0.72 11.97
N LEU A 57 -11.64 1.86 12.04
CA LEU A 57 -11.03 2.47 10.84
C LEU A 57 -9.52 2.60 11.01
N GLU A 58 -8.78 1.78 10.28
CA GLU A 58 -7.32 1.83 10.22
C GLU A 58 -6.83 2.00 8.78
N PHE A 59 -5.81 2.84 8.58
CA PHE A 59 -5.16 3.03 7.28
C PHE A 59 -3.78 2.38 7.25
N ILE A 60 -3.62 1.37 6.40
CA ILE A 60 -2.34 0.69 6.17
C ILE A 60 -1.80 1.10 4.80
N TYR A 61 -0.69 1.82 4.81
CA TYR A 61 -0.02 2.25 3.59
C TYR A 61 0.72 1.09 2.93
N ALA A 62 0.76 1.08 1.60
CA ALA A 62 1.63 0.19 0.84
C ALA A 62 2.93 0.91 0.45
N MET A 63 3.90 0.13 -0.05
CA MET A 63 5.12 0.71 -0.63
C MET A 63 4.76 1.60 -1.84
N PRO A 64 5.11 2.91 -1.83
CA PRO A 64 4.80 3.81 -2.94
C PRO A 64 5.48 3.38 -4.23
N LYS A 65 4.95 3.83 -5.37
CA LYS A 65 5.59 3.64 -6.68
C LYS A 65 6.83 4.53 -6.73
N ILE A 66 8.01 3.94 -6.85
CA ILE A 66 9.26 4.67 -7.07
C ILE A 66 9.32 5.04 -8.55
N PRO A 67 9.27 6.34 -8.93
CA PRO A 67 9.38 6.74 -10.32
C PRO A 67 10.78 6.45 -10.84
N TYR A 68 10.88 6.09 -12.12
CA TYR A 68 12.18 6.00 -12.76
C TYR A 68 12.83 7.38 -12.84
N PRO A 69 14.13 7.52 -12.56
CA PRO A 69 14.85 8.79 -12.61
C PRO A 69 15.19 9.20 -14.05
N TYR A 70 14.34 8.91 -15.04
CA TYR A 70 14.57 9.30 -16.42
C TYR A 70 13.66 10.47 -16.80
N GLN A 71 14.25 11.51 -17.36
CA GLN A 71 13.54 12.59 -18.01
C GLN A 71 13.89 12.60 -19.49
N ARG A 72 12.98 13.11 -20.34
CA ARG A 72 13.27 13.33 -21.75
C ARG A 72 13.71 14.78 -21.94
N ASP A 73 14.80 14.98 -22.67
CA ASP A 73 15.21 16.33 -23.05
C ASP A 73 14.30 16.91 -24.14
N ARG A 74 14.60 18.14 -24.58
CA ARG A 74 13.88 18.83 -25.66
C ARG A 74 13.92 18.12 -27.02
N HIS A 75 14.83 17.16 -27.20
CA HIS A 75 14.99 16.34 -28.40
C HIS A 75 14.43 14.91 -28.21
N GLY A 76 13.79 14.63 -27.07
CA GLY A 76 13.18 13.34 -26.74
C GLY A 76 14.16 12.30 -26.20
N GLN A 77 15.43 12.63 -25.99
CA GLN A 77 16.46 11.71 -25.51
C GLN A 77 16.33 11.50 -23.99
N PRO A 78 16.34 10.23 -23.51
CA PRO A 78 16.29 9.96 -22.09
C PRO A 78 17.61 10.34 -21.42
N HIS A 79 17.54 11.08 -20.33
CA HIS A 79 18.67 11.38 -19.47
C HIS A 79 18.33 11.03 -18.01
N LEU A 80 19.34 10.53 -17.30
CA LEU A 80 19.25 10.19 -15.89
C LEU A 80 19.24 11.48 -15.05
N VAL A 81 18.17 11.71 -14.31
CA VAL A 81 18.01 12.79 -13.34
C VAL A 81 17.74 12.17 -11.98
N ILE A 82 18.74 12.21 -11.10
CA ILE A 82 18.59 11.79 -9.70
C ILE A 82 18.29 13.05 -8.89
N PRO A 83 17.03 13.32 -8.52
CA PRO A 83 16.70 14.47 -7.70
C PRO A 83 17.25 14.24 -6.29
N LEU A 84 18.36 14.91 -5.95
CA LEU A 84 18.86 14.94 -4.59
C LEU A 84 18.21 16.11 -3.83
N PRO A 85 17.54 15.87 -2.68
CA PRO A 85 17.09 16.93 -1.80
C PRO A 85 18.25 17.88 -1.45
N ARG A 86 17.97 19.19 -1.31
CA ARG A 86 19.01 20.21 -1.04
C ARG A 86 19.84 19.94 0.22
N ASN A 87 19.27 19.20 1.16
CA ASN A 87 19.85 18.83 2.44
C ASN A 87 20.24 17.34 2.52
N ALA A 88 20.34 16.65 1.37
CA ALA A 88 20.81 15.28 1.34
C ALA A 88 22.28 15.22 1.75
N VAL A 89 22.57 14.53 2.85
CA VAL A 89 23.94 14.31 3.35
C VAL A 89 24.53 12.99 2.85
N GLU A 90 23.69 12.09 2.34
CA GLU A 90 24.08 10.76 1.89
C GLU A 90 23.15 10.28 0.77
N ALA A 91 23.71 9.56 -0.21
CA ALA A 91 22.96 8.85 -1.24
C ALA A 91 23.52 7.43 -1.37
N ARG A 92 22.64 6.42 -1.27
CA ARG A 92 23.01 5.00 -1.42
C ARG A 92 22.40 4.42 -2.68
N PHE A 93 23.24 3.75 -3.46
CA PHE A 93 22.82 3.00 -4.64
C PHE A 93 22.75 1.52 -4.25
N ASN A 94 21.55 0.97 -4.33
CA ASN A 94 21.31 -0.45 -4.08
C ASN A 94 20.91 -1.13 -5.38
N VAL A 95 21.25 -2.41 -5.51
CA VAL A 95 20.78 -3.23 -6.63
C VAL A 95 19.26 -3.35 -6.55
N LYS A 96 18.56 -2.99 -7.62
CA LYS A 96 17.13 -3.23 -7.74
C LYS A 96 16.93 -4.72 -8.03
N LEU A 97 16.40 -5.45 -7.06
CA LEU A 97 15.98 -6.83 -7.26
C LEU A 97 14.79 -6.88 -8.23
N ASP A 98 14.78 -7.90 -9.08
CA ASP A 98 13.65 -8.20 -9.96
C ASP A 98 12.80 -9.31 -9.33
N GLY A 99 11.62 -8.93 -8.88
CA GLY A 99 10.75 -9.79 -8.07
C GLY A 99 9.53 -9.04 -7.57
N THR A 100 8.81 -9.66 -6.64
CA THR A 100 7.60 -9.07 -6.05
C THR A 100 7.95 -8.38 -4.73
N CYS A 101 7.52 -7.12 -4.57
CA CYS A 101 7.60 -6.44 -3.29
C CYS A 101 6.57 -7.03 -2.33
N ILE A 102 7.07 -7.65 -1.26
CA ILE A 102 6.27 -8.12 -0.12
C ILE A 102 6.34 -7.06 0.98
N ILE A 103 5.18 -6.71 1.52
CA ILE A 103 5.01 -5.72 2.58
C ILE A 103 4.46 -6.48 3.79
N TRP A 104 5.06 -6.27 4.95
CA TRP A 104 4.56 -6.77 6.23
C TRP A 104 3.96 -5.61 7.00
N TYR A 105 2.76 -5.81 7.54
CA TYR A 105 2.07 -4.80 8.34
C TYR A 105 1.41 -5.46 9.55
N PRO A 106 1.38 -4.79 10.72
CA PRO A 106 0.62 -5.28 11.85
C PRO A 106 -0.86 -5.04 11.62
N LEU A 107 -1.70 -5.99 12.01
CA LEU A 107 -3.09 -5.74 12.37
C LEU A 107 -3.12 -5.52 13.87
N THR A 108 -3.73 -4.42 14.30
CA THR A 108 -3.89 -4.09 15.71
C THR A 108 -5.36 -4.14 16.13
N ASP A 109 -5.59 -4.50 17.38
CA ASP A 109 -6.91 -4.36 18.01
C ASP A 109 -7.21 -2.90 18.37
N GLU A 110 -8.36 -2.67 19.01
CA GLU A 110 -8.78 -1.35 19.47
C GLU A 110 -7.88 -0.71 20.55
N THR A 111 -7.04 -1.51 21.21
CA THR A 111 -6.08 -1.06 22.23
C THR A 111 -4.71 -0.72 21.63
N GLY A 112 -4.50 -1.08 20.35
CA GLY A 112 -3.22 -0.97 19.66
C GLY A 112 -2.30 -2.18 19.87
N GLU A 113 -2.79 -3.26 20.49
CA GLU A 113 -2.06 -4.52 20.60
C GLU A 113 -1.99 -5.20 19.23
N VAL A 114 -0.80 -5.69 18.86
CA VAL A 114 -0.60 -6.39 17.58
C VAL A 114 -1.18 -7.79 17.67
N LEU A 115 -2.25 -8.04 16.91
CA LEU A 115 -2.88 -9.34 16.79
C LEU A 115 -2.09 -10.27 15.87
N GLU A 116 -1.67 -9.78 14.72
CA GLU A 116 -0.88 -10.54 13.74
C GLU A 116 -0.09 -9.61 12.81
N VAL A 117 1.08 -10.06 12.34
CA VAL A 117 1.81 -9.39 11.25
C VAL A 117 1.50 -10.10 9.94
N VAL A 118 0.85 -9.38 9.02
CA VAL A 118 0.31 -9.96 7.80
C VAL A 118 1.22 -9.65 6.60
N PRO A 119 1.68 -10.66 5.85
CA PRO A 119 2.39 -10.45 4.59
C PRO A 119 1.39 -10.08 3.50
N ARG A 120 1.76 -9.17 2.61
CA ARG A 120 0.94 -8.80 1.47
C ARG A 120 1.73 -8.29 0.26
N THR A 121 1.04 -8.19 -0.86
CA THR A 121 1.52 -7.43 -2.04
C THR A 121 0.80 -6.08 -2.11
N ARG A 122 1.29 -5.16 -2.93
CA ARG A 122 0.67 -3.83 -3.08
C ARG A 122 -0.84 -3.88 -3.38
N LEU A 123 -1.30 -4.83 -4.19
CA LEU A 123 -2.70 -4.91 -4.65
C LEU A 123 -3.49 -6.08 -4.08
N ARG A 124 -2.99 -6.72 -3.00
CA ARG A 124 -3.74 -7.72 -2.25
C ARG A 124 -3.63 -7.42 -0.75
N PRO A 125 -4.69 -7.63 0.04
CA PRO A 125 -4.63 -7.41 1.49
C PRO A 125 -3.79 -8.47 2.19
N VAL A 126 -3.80 -9.71 1.68
CA VAL A 126 -3.03 -10.85 2.21
C VAL A 126 -2.25 -11.51 1.07
N LEU A 127 -1.02 -11.92 1.35
CA LEU A 127 -0.21 -12.73 0.45
C LEU A 127 -0.87 -14.10 0.31
N THR A 128 -1.06 -14.51 -0.93
CA THR A 128 -1.73 -15.76 -1.27
C THR A 128 -0.86 -16.49 -2.26
N ARG A 129 -0.85 -17.82 -2.17
CA ARG A 129 -0.15 -18.66 -3.14
C ARG A 129 -0.53 -18.25 -4.56
N SER A 130 0.48 -18.14 -5.40
CA SER A 130 0.29 -17.78 -6.80
C SER A 130 1.18 -18.65 -7.68
N ARG A 131 0.86 -18.71 -8.98
CA ARG A 131 1.73 -19.37 -9.97
C ARG A 131 3.15 -18.77 -10.06
N TRP A 132 3.39 -17.64 -9.40
CA TRP A 132 4.64 -16.91 -9.39
C TRP A 132 5.42 -17.03 -8.06
N GLY A 133 4.93 -17.86 -7.12
CA GLY A 133 5.55 -18.11 -5.83
C GLY A 133 4.53 -18.42 -4.72
N ASP A 134 5.00 -19.18 -3.73
CA ASP A 134 4.32 -19.43 -2.44
C ASP A 134 4.56 -18.28 -1.47
#